data_AF-A0A4U1B5W4-F1
#
_entry.id   AF-A0A4U1B5W4-F1
#
_cell.length_a   1.000
_cell.length_b   1.000
_cell.length_c   1.000
_cell.angle_alpha   90.00
_cell.angle_beta   90.00
_cell.angle_gamma   90.00
#
_symmetry.space_group_name_H-M   'P 1'
#
loop_
_entity.id
_entity.type
_entity.pdbx_description
1 polymer ?
#
loop_
_entity_poly.entity_id
_entity_poly.type
_entity_poly.pdbx_seq_one_letter_code
_entity_poly.pdbx_strand_id
1 'polypeptide(L)'
;MKAKIYGLLFLAFLCQKVAALEQVKVIVGNDNYQIPSIYLFPNNDIKPKIERSNSIAVGLFLPDFSGYTKGRNQSTVGKYDPNQLSILWTGKGKGTHFNAQKRFNNSLKYGLIEPKGTKLENLVAHNNLYNDGVTYISSSREGDEVIINCNGDVNYICRLRYLNSKREIGVFILFDQRHLSNWSSINDEVIKMIDSWKT
;
A
#
# COMPACT_ATOMS: atom_id res chain seq x y z
N MET A 1 62.28 -20.12 -20.40
CA MET A 1 60.96 -20.12 -21.08
C MET A 1 59.89 -20.51 -20.06
N LYS A 2 59.01 -19.57 -19.70
CA LYS A 2 57.74 -19.66 -18.94
C LYS A 2 57.70 -20.45 -17.61
N ALA A 3 57.93 -19.74 -16.49
CA ALA A 3 57.45 -20.17 -15.17
C ALA A 3 55.98 -19.76 -15.00
N LYS A 4 55.11 -20.73 -14.72
CA LYS A 4 53.68 -20.53 -14.46
C LYS A 4 53.48 -19.96 -13.06
N ILE A 5 53.02 -18.71 -12.97
CA ILE A 5 52.44 -18.12 -11.76
C ILE A 5 51.03 -18.70 -11.64
N TYR A 6 50.84 -19.70 -10.77
CA TYR A 6 49.50 -20.05 -10.32
C TYR A 6 49.08 -19.01 -9.29
N GLY A 7 48.25 -18.08 -9.78
CA GLY A 7 47.63 -17.05 -8.98
C GLY A 7 46.92 -17.65 -7.78
N LEU A 8 47.29 -17.13 -6.61
CA LEU A 8 46.48 -17.19 -5.41
C LEU A 8 45.13 -16.53 -5.76
N LEU A 9 44.11 -17.34 -6.02
CA LEU A 9 42.73 -16.86 -6.07
C LEU A 9 42.37 -16.38 -4.66
N PHE A 10 42.50 -15.08 -4.42
CA PHE A 10 41.82 -14.42 -3.33
C PHE A 10 40.32 -14.56 -3.59
N LEU A 11 39.67 -15.52 -2.91
CA LEU A 11 38.24 -15.44 -2.62
C LEU A 11 38.04 -14.22 -1.71
N ALA A 12 37.94 -13.05 -2.31
CA ALA A 12 37.28 -11.92 -1.67
C ALA A 12 35.80 -12.29 -1.60
N PHE A 13 35.42 -12.96 -0.52
CA PHE A 13 34.04 -13.02 -0.06
C PHE A 13 33.55 -11.58 0.01
N LEU A 14 32.77 -11.18 -0.99
CA LEU A 14 31.95 -9.97 -0.97
C LEU A 14 30.94 -10.11 0.17
N CYS A 15 31.38 -9.81 1.37
CA CYS A 15 30.50 -9.49 2.48
C CYS A 15 29.99 -8.08 2.20
N GLN A 16 29.07 -7.95 1.23
CA GLN A 16 28.24 -6.76 1.13
C GLN A 16 27.46 -6.71 2.44
N LYS A 17 27.94 -5.89 3.38
CA LYS A 17 27.16 -5.48 4.54
C LYS A 17 25.91 -4.80 3.98
N VAL A 18 24.83 -5.55 3.83
CA VAL A 18 23.50 -4.98 3.73
C VAL A 18 23.36 -4.16 5.00
N ALA A 19 23.45 -2.83 4.87
CA ALA A 19 23.23 -1.95 6.01
C ALA A 19 21.86 -2.31 6.57
N ALA A 20 21.82 -2.74 7.83
CA ALA A 20 20.56 -3.08 8.48
C ALA A 20 19.64 -1.87 8.38
N LEU A 21 18.46 -2.06 7.78
CA LEU A 21 17.45 -1.01 7.67
C LEU A 21 17.05 -0.59 9.08
N GLU A 22 17.20 0.70 9.37
CA GLU A 22 16.81 1.28 10.66
C GLU A 22 15.33 0.99 10.93
N GLN A 23 15.04 0.37 12.08
CA GLN A 23 13.69 0.06 12.50
C GLN A 23 13.16 1.18 13.40
N VAL A 24 11.93 1.62 13.14
CA VAL A 24 11.26 2.67 13.89
C VAL A 24 10.08 2.08 14.64
N LYS A 25 10.02 2.32 15.96
CA LYS A 25 8.87 1.92 16.75
C LYS A 25 7.71 2.88 16.48
N VAL A 26 6.59 2.37 15.99
CA VAL A 26 5.36 3.15 15.80
C VAL A 26 4.29 2.61 16.73
N ILE A 27 3.74 3.46 17.59
CA ILE A 27 2.65 3.12 18.50
C ILE A 27 1.36 3.75 17.99
N VAL A 28 0.33 2.93 17.78
CA VAL A 28 -1.00 3.38 17.34
C VAL A 28 -2.07 2.77 18.23
N GLY A 29 -2.68 3.63 19.06
CA GLY A 29 -3.52 3.15 20.15
C GLY A 29 -2.71 2.22 21.07
N ASN A 30 -3.15 0.98 21.20
CA ASN A 30 -2.48 -0.04 22.03
C ASN A 30 -1.55 -0.96 21.23
N ASP A 31 -1.51 -0.83 19.90
CA ASP A 31 -0.68 -1.66 19.05
C ASP A 31 0.72 -1.05 18.89
N ASN A 32 1.73 -1.92 18.84
CA ASN A 32 3.11 -1.55 18.56
C ASN A 32 3.54 -2.15 17.22
N TYR A 33 4.30 -1.38 16.45
CA TYR A 33 4.87 -1.79 15.18
C TYR A 33 6.37 -1.46 15.14
N GLN A 34 7.15 -2.31 14.49
CA GLN A 34 8.53 -2.06 14.08
C GLN A 34 8.57 -1.93 12.57
N ILE A 35 8.65 -0.70 12.09
CA ILE A 35 8.56 -0.38 10.67
C ILE A 35 9.93 0.10 10.20
N PRO A 36 10.51 -0.49 9.14
CA PRO A 36 11.73 0.04 8.54
C PRO A 36 11.53 1.50 8.11
N SER A 37 12.45 2.38 8.49
CA SER A 37 12.35 3.84 8.30
C SER A 37 12.13 4.22 6.83
N ILE A 38 12.64 3.42 5.90
CA ILE A 38 12.45 3.58 4.46
C ILE A 38 10.98 3.56 4.01
N TYR A 39 10.06 2.98 4.78
CA TYR A 39 8.64 2.96 4.42
C TYR A 39 7.87 4.15 4.98
N LEU A 40 8.42 4.79 6.01
CA LEU A 40 7.84 5.96 6.63
C LEU A 40 8.21 7.19 5.80
N PHE A 41 7.23 8.03 5.53
CA PHE A 41 7.47 9.23 4.73
C PHE A 41 8.57 10.10 5.36
N PRO A 42 9.52 10.56 4.53
CA PRO A 42 10.72 11.24 4.98
C PRO A 42 10.39 12.54 5.73
N ASN A 43 10.89 12.60 6.95
CA ASN A 43 11.40 13.83 7.53
C ASN A 43 12.80 13.48 8.05
N ASN A 44 13.75 14.41 7.99
CA ASN A 44 15.07 14.19 8.61
C ASN A 44 14.97 14.00 10.14
N ASP A 45 13.77 14.22 10.69
CA ASP A 45 13.40 14.07 12.10
C ASP A 45 12.57 12.79 12.38
N ILE A 46 12.75 11.70 11.62
CA ILE A 46 12.13 10.42 12.00
C ILE A 46 12.72 10.00 13.34
N LYS A 47 11.93 10.19 14.39
CA LYS A 47 12.28 9.79 15.75
C LYS A 47 12.33 8.26 15.83
N PRO A 48 13.17 7.68 16.71
CA PRO A 48 13.21 6.23 16.94
C PRO A 48 11.88 5.67 17.45
N LYS A 49 10.98 6.56 17.91
CA LYS A 49 9.62 6.25 18.32
C LYS A 49 8.65 7.31 17.78
N ILE A 50 7.55 6.86 17.17
CA ILE A 50 6.44 7.69 16.70
C ILE A 50 5.17 7.27 17.42
N GLU A 51 4.45 8.22 18.00
CA GLU A 51 3.12 8.01 18.56
C GLU A 51 2.06 8.59 17.61
N ARG A 52 1.05 7.79 17.29
CA ARG A 52 -0.11 8.22 16.48
C ARG A 52 -1.39 7.87 17.22
N SER A 53 -2.38 8.73 17.12
CA SER A 53 -3.68 8.49 17.75
C SER A 53 -4.54 7.48 16.99
N ASN A 54 -4.48 7.47 15.65
CA ASN A 54 -5.51 6.80 14.84
C ASN A 54 -5.00 5.94 13.69
N SER A 55 -3.83 6.23 13.11
CA SER A 55 -3.38 5.52 11.91
C SER A 55 -1.88 5.61 11.67
N ILE A 56 -1.39 4.68 10.85
CA ILE A 56 -0.05 4.67 10.25
C ILE A 56 -0.22 4.92 8.75
N ALA A 57 0.69 5.69 8.16
CA ALA A 57 0.80 5.84 6.72
C ALA A 57 2.22 5.49 6.27
N VAL A 58 2.34 4.75 5.17
CA VAL A 58 3.60 4.32 4.56
C VAL A 58 3.55 4.47 3.04
N GLY A 59 4.72 4.55 2.41
CA GLY A 59 4.86 4.49 0.96
C GLY A 59 5.62 3.25 0.53
N LEU A 60 5.15 2.59 -0.54
CA LEU A 60 5.82 1.49 -1.20
C LEU A 60 5.99 1.80 -2.70
N PHE A 61 6.87 1.08 -3.38
CA PHE A 61 7.05 1.15 -4.83
C PHE A 61 7.01 -0.25 -5.44
N LEU A 62 6.21 -0.41 -6.49
CA LEU A 62 6.11 -1.63 -7.28
C LEU A 62 7.31 -1.79 -8.24
N PRO A 63 7.62 -3.02 -8.69
CA PRO A 63 6.93 -4.28 -8.38
C PRO A 63 7.44 -4.99 -7.11
N ASP A 64 8.52 -4.51 -6.49
CA ASP A 64 9.24 -5.16 -5.41
C ASP A 64 8.80 -4.73 -4.00
N PHE A 65 7.79 -3.86 -3.92
CA PHE A 65 7.27 -3.29 -2.67
C PHE A 65 8.37 -2.59 -1.85
N SER A 66 9.35 -1.99 -2.52
CA SER A 66 10.45 -1.29 -1.85
C SER A 66 9.95 -0.03 -1.14
N GLY A 67 10.67 0.42 -0.11
CA GLY A 67 10.46 1.73 0.49
C GLY A 67 11.06 2.87 -0.34
N TYR A 68 11.04 4.07 0.25
CA TYR A 68 11.71 5.26 -0.25
C TYR A 68 13.23 5.08 -0.37
N THR A 69 13.79 5.64 -1.44
CA THR A 69 15.23 5.69 -1.70
C THR A 69 15.58 7.04 -2.36
N LYS A 70 16.87 7.34 -2.54
CA LYS A 70 17.31 8.57 -3.22
C LYS A 70 16.65 8.78 -4.60
N GLY A 71 16.29 7.71 -5.31
CA GLY A 71 15.61 7.76 -6.62
C GLY A 71 14.12 7.44 -6.60
N ARG A 72 13.54 7.03 -5.47
CA ARG A 72 12.12 6.69 -5.29
C ARG A 72 11.58 7.46 -4.10
N ASN A 73 10.99 8.62 -4.35
CA ASN A 73 10.44 9.51 -3.32
C ASN A 73 8.99 9.86 -3.66
N GLN A 74 8.18 10.09 -2.63
CA GLN A 74 6.84 10.63 -2.86
C GLN A 74 6.99 12.03 -3.46
N SER A 75 6.30 12.27 -4.57
CA SER A 75 6.28 13.58 -5.21
C SER A 75 5.54 14.58 -4.33
N THR A 76 6.28 15.40 -3.57
CA THR A 76 5.73 16.59 -2.91
C THR A 76 5.58 17.74 -3.90
N VAL A 77 6.48 17.83 -4.87
CA VAL A 77 6.47 18.68 -6.07
C VAL A 77 7.36 18.02 -7.13
N GLY A 78 6.79 17.16 -7.98
CA GLY A 78 7.58 16.35 -8.92
C GLY A 78 6.73 15.48 -9.85
N LYS A 79 7.41 14.74 -10.74
CA LYS A 79 6.77 13.83 -11.69
C LYS A 79 6.17 12.63 -10.95
N TYR A 80 4.87 12.43 -11.14
CA TYR A 80 4.13 11.28 -10.62
C TYR A 80 4.81 9.94 -11.00
N ASP A 81 5.02 9.07 -10.00
CA ASP A 81 5.48 7.70 -10.20
C ASP A 81 4.28 6.75 -10.15
N PRO A 82 3.88 6.13 -11.28
CA PRO A 82 2.74 5.23 -11.31
C PRO A 82 2.96 3.94 -10.50
N ASN A 83 4.20 3.58 -10.18
CA ASN A 83 4.51 2.42 -9.35
C ASN A 83 4.41 2.74 -7.84
N GLN A 84 4.21 4.00 -7.47
CA GLN A 84 4.08 4.37 -6.07
C GLN A 84 2.73 3.91 -5.50
N LEU A 85 2.79 3.27 -4.35
CA LEU A 85 1.65 2.96 -3.49
C LEU A 85 1.68 3.86 -2.26
N SER A 86 0.54 4.45 -1.91
CA SER A 86 0.37 5.10 -0.61
C SER A 86 -0.62 4.30 0.22
N ILE A 87 -0.16 3.82 1.36
CA ILE A 87 -0.93 2.94 2.23
C ILE A 87 -1.19 3.64 3.55
N LEU A 88 -2.39 3.45 4.06
CA LEU A 88 -2.76 3.85 5.41
C LEU A 88 -3.58 2.73 6.03
N TRP A 89 -3.28 2.42 7.29
CA TRP A 89 -4.16 1.60 8.11
C TRP A 89 -4.42 2.23 9.47
N THR A 90 -5.61 1.99 10.02
CA THR A 90 -6.00 2.54 11.31
C THR A 90 -5.50 1.68 12.47
N GLY A 91 -5.48 2.27 13.67
CA GLY A 91 -5.47 1.49 14.90
C GLY A 91 -6.72 0.63 15.02
N LYS A 92 -6.61 -0.43 15.82
CA LYS A 92 -7.70 -1.38 16.12
C LYS A 92 -8.98 -0.65 16.55
N GLY A 93 -10.12 -1.01 15.97
CA GLY A 93 -11.44 -0.45 16.28
C GLY A 93 -11.70 0.97 15.75
N LYS A 94 -10.73 1.62 15.09
CA LYS A 94 -10.88 2.98 14.53
C LYS A 94 -11.26 3.00 13.05
N GLY A 95 -11.36 1.82 12.42
CA GLY A 95 -11.50 1.66 10.97
C GLY A 95 -12.91 1.68 10.39
N THR A 96 -13.96 1.87 11.20
CA THR A 96 -15.36 1.67 10.74
C THR A 96 -15.78 2.59 9.58
N HIS A 97 -15.13 3.73 9.41
CA HIS A 97 -15.34 4.65 8.28
C HIS A 97 -14.81 4.12 6.94
N PHE A 98 -14.02 3.04 6.96
CA PHE A 98 -13.56 2.30 5.79
C PHE A 98 -14.45 1.11 5.41
N ASN A 99 -15.49 0.78 6.19
CA ASN A 99 -16.42 -0.30 5.85
C ASN A 99 -16.99 -0.15 4.43
N ALA A 100 -16.69 -1.12 3.55
CA ALA A 100 -17.01 -1.02 2.13
C ALA A 100 -18.52 -0.98 1.89
N GLN A 101 -19.31 -1.87 2.51
CA GLN A 101 -20.76 -1.90 2.39
C GLN A 101 -21.41 -0.56 2.71
N LYS A 102 -21.03 0.05 3.84
CA LYS A 102 -21.55 1.36 4.25
C LYS A 102 -21.20 2.43 3.21
N ARG A 103 -19.99 2.40 2.65
CA ARG A 103 -19.56 3.34 1.62
C ARG A 103 -20.26 3.10 0.29
N PHE A 104 -20.48 1.85 -0.09
CA PHE A 104 -21.21 1.48 -1.30
C PHE A 104 -22.67 1.93 -1.21
N ASN A 105 -23.36 1.65 -0.11
CA ASN A 105 -24.73 2.10 0.13
C ASN A 105 -24.86 3.63 0.06
N ASN A 106 -23.89 4.36 0.62
CA ASN A 106 -23.83 5.82 0.48
C ASN A 106 -23.60 6.23 -0.98
N SER A 107 -22.75 5.53 -1.72
CA SER A 107 -22.44 5.85 -3.12
C SER A 107 -23.66 5.59 -4.02
N LEU A 108 -24.42 4.51 -3.79
CA LEU A 108 -25.72 4.26 -4.45
C LEU A 108 -26.70 5.41 -4.21
N LYS A 109 -26.81 5.89 -2.97
CA LYS A 109 -27.72 6.99 -2.62
C LYS A 109 -27.41 8.30 -3.34
N TYR A 110 -26.14 8.56 -3.67
CA TYR A 110 -25.69 9.85 -4.19
C TYR A 110 -25.16 9.80 -5.63
N GLY A 111 -25.25 8.66 -6.33
CA GLY A 111 -24.97 8.64 -7.76
C GLY A 111 -24.10 7.52 -8.31
N LEU A 112 -24.34 6.27 -7.93
CA LEU A 112 -23.86 5.15 -8.75
C LEU A 112 -24.97 4.73 -9.70
N ILE A 113 -24.67 4.70 -11.01
CA ILE A 113 -25.55 4.14 -12.04
C ILE A 113 -25.32 2.62 -12.07
N GLU A 114 -26.40 1.86 -12.31
CA GLU A 114 -26.46 0.40 -12.31
C GLU A 114 -25.26 -0.31 -12.98
N PRO A 115 -24.89 -1.50 -12.48
CA PRO A 115 -23.65 -2.17 -12.84
C PRO A 115 -23.51 -2.42 -14.35
N LYS A 116 -22.36 -2.05 -14.93
CA LYS A 116 -21.91 -2.67 -16.17
C LYS A 116 -21.32 -4.01 -15.77
N GLY A 117 -21.96 -5.10 -16.17
CA GLY A 117 -21.57 -6.50 -15.89
C GLY A 117 -20.20 -6.94 -16.42
N THR A 118 -19.24 -6.03 -16.62
CA THR A 118 -17.87 -6.34 -16.99
C THR A 118 -17.12 -6.79 -15.74
N LYS A 119 -17.04 -8.12 -15.56
CA LYS A 119 -16.21 -8.74 -14.53
C LYS A 119 -14.75 -8.68 -14.97
N LEU A 120 -13.97 -7.80 -14.36
CA LEU A 120 -12.52 -7.95 -14.34
C LEU A 120 -12.18 -8.72 -13.05
N GLU A 121 -11.81 -10.00 -13.13
CA GLU A 121 -11.21 -10.73 -12.00
C GLU A 121 -11.93 -10.54 -10.64
N ASN A 122 -13.25 -10.79 -10.60
CA ASN A 122 -14.13 -10.62 -9.42
C ASN A 122 -14.44 -9.18 -9.00
N LEU A 123 -14.16 -8.19 -9.83
CA LEU A 123 -14.62 -6.81 -9.66
C LEU A 123 -15.98 -6.62 -10.34
N VAL A 124 -16.96 -6.10 -9.60
CA VAL A 124 -18.23 -5.61 -10.15
C VAL A 124 -18.11 -4.10 -10.35
N ALA A 125 -18.20 -3.64 -11.60
CA ALA A 125 -18.02 -2.24 -11.96
C ALA A 125 -19.34 -1.46 -11.95
N HIS A 126 -19.33 -0.30 -11.29
CA HIS A 126 -20.40 0.68 -11.24
C HIS A 126 -19.88 2.00 -11.78
N ASN A 127 -20.58 2.58 -12.76
CA ASN A 127 -20.24 3.92 -13.23
C ASN A 127 -20.75 4.94 -12.22
N ASN A 128 -19.93 5.93 -11.93
CA ASN A 128 -20.39 7.07 -11.17
C ASN A 128 -21.22 8.02 -12.06
N LEU A 129 -22.14 8.78 -11.46
CA LEU A 129 -22.85 9.87 -12.12
C LEU A 129 -21.83 10.84 -12.75
N TYR A 130 -22.22 11.49 -13.84
CA TYR A 130 -21.40 12.48 -14.56
C TYR A 130 -20.08 11.95 -15.15
N ASN A 131 -19.91 10.62 -15.26
CA ASN A 131 -18.72 9.98 -15.82
C ASN A 131 -17.41 10.36 -15.07
N ASP A 132 -17.52 10.62 -13.76
CA ASP A 132 -16.40 11.07 -12.92
C ASP A 132 -15.46 9.93 -12.43
N GLY A 133 -15.73 8.70 -12.88
CA GLY A 133 -14.96 7.52 -12.54
C GLY A 133 -15.75 6.23 -12.53
N VAL A 134 -15.08 5.17 -12.10
CA VAL A 134 -15.66 3.83 -11.92
C VAL A 134 -15.41 3.37 -10.48
N THR A 135 -16.46 2.87 -9.85
CA THR A 135 -16.41 2.21 -8.55
C THR A 135 -16.48 0.71 -8.74
N TYR A 136 -15.52 -0.02 -8.20
CA TYR A 136 -15.49 -1.48 -8.22
C TYR A 136 -15.77 -2.04 -6.84
N ILE A 137 -16.54 -3.13 -6.79
CA ILE A 137 -16.81 -3.91 -5.58
C ILE A 137 -16.23 -5.31 -5.74
N SER A 138 -15.57 -5.81 -4.69
CA SER A 138 -15.05 -7.17 -4.63
C SER A 138 -14.93 -7.65 -3.18
N SER A 139 -14.23 -8.76 -2.96
CA SER A 139 -13.91 -9.29 -1.63
C SER A 139 -12.41 -9.55 -1.53
N SER A 140 -11.82 -9.17 -0.40
CA SER A 140 -10.45 -9.53 -0.06
C SER A 140 -10.31 -11.06 0.05
N ARG A 141 -9.07 -11.55 0.06
CA ARG A 141 -8.80 -12.98 0.27
C ARG A 141 -9.33 -13.51 1.60
N GLU A 142 -9.47 -12.64 2.61
CA GLU A 142 -10.01 -12.98 3.92
C GLU A 142 -11.55 -12.83 3.99
N GLY A 143 -12.21 -12.49 2.87
CA GLY A 143 -13.67 -12.39 2.77
C GLY A 143 -14.26 -11.02 3.12
N ASP A 144 -13.43 -10.03 3.44
CA ASP A 144 -13.92 -8.66 3.68
C ASP A 144 -14.32 -7.99 2.37
N GLU A 145 -15.48 -7.33 2.33
CA GLU A 145 -15.87 -6.56 1.17
C GLU A 145 -14.92 -5.37 0.94
N VAL A 146 -14.55 -5.14 -0.32
CA VAL A 146 -13.63 -4.11 -0.76
C VAL A 146 -14.32 -3.17 -1.75
N ILE A 147 -14.14 -1.86 -1.56
CA ILE A 147 -14.53 -0.84 -2.52
C ILE A 147 -13.29 -0.17 -3.12
N ILE A 148 -13.25 -0.06 -4.45
CA ILE A 148 -12.17 0.61 -5.18
C ILE A 148 -12.77 1.71 -6.04
N ASN A 149 -12.46 2.97 -5.74
CA ASN A 149 -12.90 4.10 -6.58
C ASN A 149 -11.74 4.55 -7.47
N CYS A 150 -11.90 4.51 -8.79
CA CYS A 150 -10.91 4.98 -9.76
C CYS A 150 -11.45 6.20 -10.53
N ASN A 151 -10.78 7.35 -10.41
CA ASN A 151 -11.21 8.62 -11.00
C ASN A 151 -10.10 9.19 -11.92
N GLY A 152 -10.48 9.98 -12.93
CA GLY A 152 -9.67 10.20 -14.14
C GLY A 152 -9.12 11.62 -14.42
N ASP A 153 -9.09 12.54 -13.46
CA ASP A 153 -8.86 13.95 -13.83
C ASP A 153 -7.40 14.32 -14.20
N VAL A 154 -6.37 13.59 -13.74
CA VAL A 154 -4.97 13.90 -14.10
C VAL A 154 -4.07 12.67 -14.11
N ASN A 155 -4.13 11.87 -13.05
CA ASN A 155 -3.48 10.57 -12.95
C ASN A 155 -4.60 9.62 -12.57
N TYR A 156 -4.91 8.65 -13.43
CA TYR A 156 -5.96 7.67 -13.21
C TYR A 156 -5.64 6.88 -11.93
N ILE A 157 -6.12 7.35 -10.77
CA ILE A 157 -5.76 6.82 -9.45
C ILE A 157 -6.94 6.05 -8.89
N CYS A 158 -6.65 4.86 -8.39
CA CYS A 158 -7.58 4.01 -7.68
C CYS A 158 -7.39 4.12 -6.17
N ARG A 159 -8.51 4.12 -5.45
CA ARG A 159 -8.62 4.21 -3.99
C ARG A 159 -9.30 2.95 -3.47
N LEU A 160 -8.52 2.00 -3.01
CA LEU A 160 -9.03 0.80 -2.35
C LEU A 160 -9.28 1.08 -0.88
N ARG A 161 -10.44 0.67 -0.37
CA ARG A 161 -10.87 0.83 1.02
C ARG A 161 -11.64 -0.37 1.51
N TYR A 162 -11.36 -0.79 2.74
CA TYR A 162 -12.21 -1.75 3.46
C TYR A 162 -11.91 -1.75 4.96
N LEU A 163 -12.82 -2.35 5.72
CA LEU A 163 -12.56 -2.73 7.11
C LEU A 163 -12.08 -4.18 7.10
N ASN A 164 -10.83 -4.42 7.47
CA ASN A 164 -10.32 -5.78 7.67
C ASN A 164 -10.89 -6.32 8.99
N SER A 165 -11.83 -7.25 8.92
CA SER A 165 -12.56 -7.73 10.10
C SER A 165 -11.66 -8.50 11.07
N LYS A 166 -10.74 -9.31 10.54
CA LYS A 166 -9.80 -10.12 11.33
C LYS A 166 -8.87 -9.29 12.21
N ARG A 167 -8.38 -8.16 11.70
CA ARG A 167 -7.48 -7.24 12.41
C ARG A 167 -8.24 -6.10 13.09
N GLU A 168 -9.51 -5.91 12.75
CA GLU A 168 -10.35 -4.79 13.17
C GLU A 168 -9.73 -3.42 12.82
N ILE A 169 -9.06 -3.33 11.67
CA ILE A 169 -8.43 -2.10 11.16
C ILE A 169 -9.08 -1.68 9.84
N GLY A 170 -9.14 -0.38 9.61
CA GLY A 170 -9.47 0.15 8.29
C GLY A 170 -8.22 0.20 7.43
N VAL A 171 -8.33 -0.23 6.17
CA VAL A 171 -7.23 -0.28 5.21
C VAL A 171 -7.56 0.64 4.04
N PHE A 172 -6.56 1.42 3.64
CA PHE A 172 -6.61 2.33 2.51
C PHE A 172 -5.35 2.19 1.67
N ILE A 173 -5.53 1.98 0.36
CA ILE A 173 -4.43 1.90 -0.60
C ILE A 173 -4.75 2.80 -1.79
N LEU A 174 -3.81 3.69 -2.12
CA LEU A 174 -3.79 4.49 -3.34
C LEU A 174 -2.79 3.89 -4.32
N PHE A 175 -3.20 3.70 -5.57
CA PHE A 175 -2.34 3.17 -6.63
C PHE A 175 -2.81 3.65 -8.02
N ASP A 176 -1.93 3.60 -9.02
CA ASP A 176 -2.26 3.91 -10.42
C ASP A 176 -3.21 2.85 -11.00
N GLN A 177 -4.19 3.27 -11.79
CA GLN A 177 -5.20 2.38 -12.41
C GLN A 177 -4.58 1.28 -13.27
N ARG A 178 -3.38 1.44 -13.81
CA ARG A 178 -2.66 0.35 -14.51
C ARG A 178 -2.43 -0.88 -13.63
N HIS A 179 -2.43 -0.70 -12.32
CA HIS A 179 -2.27 -1.77 -11.34
C HIS A 179 -3.60 -2.33 -10.84
N LEU A 180 -4.74 -1.89 -11.40
CA LEU A 180 -6.07 -2.35 -11.01
C LEU A 180 -6.24 -3.86 -11.17
N SER A 181 -5.71 -4.48 -12.23
CA SER A 181 -5.76 -5.96 -12.35
C SER A 181 -5.01 -6.66 -11.20
N ASN A 182 -3.98 -6.02 -10.66
CA ASN A 182 -3.12 -6.61 -9.63
C ASN A 182 -3.56 -6.22 -8.20
N TRP A 183 -4.73 -5.60 -8.04
CA TRP A 183 -5.18 -5.02 -6.77
C TRP A 183 -5.17 -6.03 -5.62
N SER A 184 -5.56 -7.29 -5.90
CA SER A 184 -5.68 -8.34 -4.89
C SER A 184 -4.31 -8.78 -4.37
N SER A 185 -3.34 -8.97 -5.27
CA SER A 185 -1.95 -9.26 -4.90
C SER A 185 -1.29 -8.10 -4.15
N ILE A 186 -1.57 -6.86 -4.55
CA ILE A 186 -1.10 -5.67 -3.83
C ILE A 186 -1.67 -5.65 -2.40
N ASN A 187 -2.97 -5.89 -2.25
CA ASN A 187 -3.61 -5.94 -0.96
C ASN A 187 -3.02 -7.05 -0.07
N ASP A 188 -2.86 -8.26 -0.61
CA ASP A 188 -2.32 -9.40 0.12
C ASP A 188 -0.90 -9.14 0.65
N GLU A 189 -0.03 -8.56 -0.19
CA GLU A 189 1.34 -8.23 0.25
C GLU A 189 1.34 -7.10 1.29
N VAL A 190 0.51 -6.07 1.11
CA VAL A 190 0.36 -4.99 2.11
C VAL A 190 -0.09 -5.55 3.47
N ILE A 191 -1.06 -6.46 3.48
CA ILE A 191 -1.55 -7.08 4.71
C ILE A 191 -0.47 -7.94 5.37
N LYS A 192 0.26 -8.74 4.59
CA LYS A 192 1.40 -9.51 5.08
C LYS A 192 2.49 -8.61 5.66
N MET A 193 2.77 -7.46 5.06
CA MET A 193 3.73 -6.48 5.59
C MET A 193 3.25 -5.87 6.91
N ILE A 194 1.98 -5.46 7.01
CA ILE A 194 1.38 -4.94 8.26
C ILE A 194 1.52 -5.96 9.38
N ASP A 195 1.24 -7.23 9.11
CA ASP A 195 1.39 -8.32 10.09
C ASP A 195 2.85 -8.52 10.50
N SER A 196 3.77 -8.48 9.53
CA SER A 196 5.21 -8.66 9.80
C SER A 196 5.83 -7.54 10.64
N TRP A 197 5.24 -6.34 10.61
CA TRP A 197 5.71 -5.20 11.40
C TRP A 197 5.09 -5.15 12.78
N LYS A 198 3.99 -5.87 13.04
CA LYS A 198 3.33 -5.86 14.35
C LYS A 198 4.17 -6.65 15.36
N THR A 199 4.35 -6.09 16.56
CA THR A 199 5.10 -6.70 17.68
C THR A 199 4.25 -6.96 18.89
#